data_AF-A0A3N5AAZ2-F1
#
_entry.id   AF-A0A3N5AAZ2-F1
#
_cell.length_a   1.000
_cell.length_b   1.000
_cell.length_c   1.000
_cell.angle_alpha   90.00
_cell.angle_beta   90.00
_cell.angle_gamma   90.00
#
_symmetry.space_group_name_H-M   'P 1'
#
loop_
_entity.id
_entity.type
_entity.pdbx_description
1 polymer ?
#
loop_
_entity_poly.entity_id
_entity_poly.type
_entity_poly.pdbx_seq_one_letter_code
_entity_poly.pdbx_strand_id
1 'polypeptide(L)'
;MREVLCEIATRLSSAPDRAAELTLKRAEISDRLHQALDSLKAREAEVAGAVAAERNGDGKPKFPNEASRNAETNRRLQADASYQQAKAEADRLRAELRQLDAEIERVGRRHRSDANLAYLAANLLAAGMRGEFEAVLKAYGGVQAEAEAKAEAQDRPEAEVKKPEAERDVETGTFTVTEARLTSKGVLRAYCEGPDGKVAVYAKNGVAKVLSGAVGGKVSVKFKRLDKGLFALEARPVA
;
A
#
# COMPACT_ATOMS: atom_id res chain seq x y z
N MET A 1 -26.18 9.83 -26.01
CA MET A 1 -25.20 10.40 -26.98
C MET A 1 -24.90 11.86 -26.71
N ARG A 2 -25.91 12.75 -26.74
CA ARG A 2 -25.73 14.16 -26.37
C ARG A 2 -25.04 14.32 -25.01
N GLU A 3 -25.47 13.56 -24.01
CA GLU A 3 -24.88 13.56 -22.67
C GLU A 3 -23.39 13.22 -22.68
N VAL A 4 -22.99 12.11 -23.32
CA VAL A 4 -21.58 11.69 -23.44
C VAL A 4 -20.72 12.76 -24.12
N LEU A 5 -21.22 13.39 -25.19
CA LEU A 5 -20.50 14.47 -25.86
C LEU A 5 -20.39 15.73 -24.99
N CYS A 6 -21.45 16.11 -24.29
CA CYS A 6 -21.41 17.21 -23.33
C CYS A 6 -20.39 16.93 -22.21
N GLU A 7 -20.37 15.71 -21.68
CA GLU A 7 -19.44 15.29 -20.63
C GLU A 7 -17.97 15.33 -21.11
N ILE A 8 -17.70 14.81 -22.32
CA ILE A 8 -16.38 14.90 -22.96
C ILE A 8 -15.97 16.37 -23.15
N ALA A 9 -16.87 17.22 -23.66
CA ALA A 9 -16.58 18.63 -23.89
C ALA A 9 -16.27 19.36 -22.57
N THR A 10 -17.06 19.14 -21.53
CA THR A 10 -16.83 19.71 -20.19
C THR A 10 -15.49 19.26 -19.60
N ARG A 11 -15.13 17.98 -19.75
CA ARG A 11 -13.83 17.48 -19.28
C ARG A 11 -12.67 18.05 -20.07
N LEU A 12 -12.78 18.11 -21.40
CA LEU A 12 -11.74 18.68 -22.24
C LEU A 12 -11.49 20.16 -21.92
N SER A 13 -12.54 20.93 -21.64
CA SER A 13 -12.39 22.34 -21.26
C SER A 13 -11.82 22.54 -19.86
N SER A 14 -12.17 21.68 -18.90
CA SER A 14 -11.79 21.87 -17.48
C SER A 14 -10.50 21.14 -17.07
N ALA A 15 -10.08 20.11 -17.79
CA ALA A 15 -8.91 19.32 -17.43
C ALA A 15 -7.59 20.12 -17.41
N PRO A 16 -7.31 21.09 -18.32
CA PRO A 16 -6.11 21.90 -18.25
C PRO A 16 -6.03 22.73 -16.96
N ASP A 17 -7.12 23.42 -16.60
CA ASP A 17 -7.19 24.22 -15.37
C ASP A 17 -7.02 23.32 -14.14
N ARG A 18 -7.70 22.17 -14.13
CA ARG A 18 -7.55 21.19 -13.06
C ARG A 18 -6.12 20.67 -12.93
N ALA A 19 -5.45 20.38 -14.04
CA ALA A 19 -4.06 19.95 -14.03
C ALA A 19 -3.11 21.05 -13.51
N ALA A 20 -3.39 22.31 -13.86
CA ALA A 20 -2.64 23.46 -13.35
C ALA A 20 -2.81 23.61 -11.83
N GLU A 21 -4.06 23.54 -11.32
CA GLU A 21 -4.33 23.56 -9.87
C GLU A 21 -3.58 22.46 -9.11
N LEU A 22 -3.62 21.23 -9.63
CA LEU A 22 -2.94 20.09 -9.00
C LEU A 22 -1.43 20.27 -9.02
N THR A 23 -0.88 20.84 -10.09
CA THR A 23 0.56 21.13 -10.21
C THR A 23 1.01 22.19 -9.21
N LEU A 24 0.21 23.25 -9.02
CA LEU A 24 0.47 24.27 -8.00
C LEU A 24 0.44 23.68 -6.60
N LYS A 25 -0.60 22.90 -6.27
CA LYS A 25 -0.68 22.19 -4.98
C LYS A 25 0.50 21.24 -4.76
N ARG A 26 0.91 20.52 -5.80
CA ARG A 26 2.09 19.64 -5.72
C ARG A 26 3.34 20.43 -5.36
N ALA A 27 3.55 21.61 -5.96
CA ALA A 27 4.67 22.48 -5.62
C ALA A 27 4.63 22.92 -4.15
N GLU A 28 3.46 23.38 -3.68
CA GLU A 28 3.27 23.79 -2.28
C GLU A 28 3.58 22.65 -1.28
N ILE A 29 3.08 21.44 -1.53
CA ILE A 29 3.35 20.27 -0.68
C ILE A 29 4.83 19.88 -0.76
N SER A 30 5.47 20.01 -1.92
CA SER A 30 6.90 19.77 -2.09
C SER A 30 7.74 20.73 -1.24
N ASP A 31 7.41 22.02 -1.26
CA ASP A 31 8.11 23.04 -0.46
C ASP A 31 7.95 22.76 1.04
N ARG A 32 6.73 22.42 1.47
CA ARG A 32 6.46 22.01 2.87
C ARG A 32 7.26 20.76 3.26
N LEU A 33 7.38 19.78 2.36
CA LEU A 33 8.18 18.59 2.61
C LEU A 33 9.66 18.94 2.80
N HIS A 34 10.21 19.83 1.96
CA HIS A 34 11.59 20.28 2.12
C HIS A 34 11.81 20.97 3.47
N GLN A 35 10.90 21.86 3.88
CA GLN A 35 10.96 22.52 5.20
C GLN A 35 10.93 21.51 6.36
N ALA A 36 10.08 20.47 6.27
CA ALA A 36 10.02 19.41 7.27
C ALA A 36 11.33 18.59 7.32
N LEU A 37 11.91 18.28 6.16
CA LEU A 37 13.19 17.55 6.07
C LEU A 37 14.38 18.38 6.59
N ASP A 38 14.39 19.68 6.36
CA ASP A 38 15.42 20.57 6.89
C ASP A 38 15.29 20.69 8.41
N SER A 39 14.06 20.76 8.93
CA SER A 39 13.79 20.74 10.37
C SER A 39 14.28 19.44 11.02
N LEU A 40 14.07 18.29 10.36
CA LEU A 40 14.60 16.99 10.82
C LEU A 40 16.12 16.99 10.89
N LYS A 41 16.80 17.43 9.82
CA LYS A 41 18.27 17.47 9.76
C LYS A 41 18.85 18.42 10.81
N ALA A 42 18.23 19.58 11.02
CA ALA A 42 18.65 20.53 12.04
C ALA A 42 18.58 19.88 13.43
N ARG A 43 17.51 19.15 13.74
CA ARG A 43 17.36 18.47 15.03
C ARG A 43 18.33 17.30 15.19
N GLU A 44 18.57 16.53 14.13
CA GLU A 44 19.58 15.46 14.13
C GLU A 44 20.98 16.02 14.42
N ALA A 45 21.35 17.13 13.78
CA ALA A 45 22.62 17.80 14.02
C ALA A 45 22.75 18.36 15.44
N GLU A 46 21.69 18.97 15.98
CA GLU A 46 21.66 19.47 17.36
C GLU A 46 21.86 18.35 18.39
N VAL A 47 21.10 17.25 18.26
CA VAL A 47 21.19 16.11 19.18
C VAL A 47 22.54 15.42 19.06
N ALA A 48 23.06 15.24 17.84
CA ALA A 48 24.40 14.67 17.63
C ALA A 48 25.50 15.56 18.24
N GLY A 49 25.40 16.88 18.06
CA GLY A 49 26.31 17.86 18.66
C GLY A 49 26.29 17.82 20.18
N ALA A 50 25.10 17.77 20.79
CA ALA A 50 24.94 17.66 22.23
C ALA A 50 25.57 16.37 22.80
N VAL A 51 25.34 15.23 22.13
CA VAL A 51 25.92 13.93 22.52
C VAL A 51 27.45 13.94 22.40
N ALA A 52 28.00 14.57 21.36
CA ALA A 52 29.45 14.68 21.15
C ALA A 52 30.14 15.63 22.15
N ALA A 53 29.44 16.70 22.57
CA ALA A 53 29.93 17.66 23.55
C ALA A 53 29.91 17.12 24.98
N GLU A 54 29.07 16.13 25.29
CA GLU A 54 28.87 15.62 26.64
C GLU A 54 30.15 15.00 27.23
N ARG A 55 30.49 15.42 28.45
CA ARG A 55 31.66 14.94 29.21
C ARG A 55 31.22 14.16 30.45
N ASN A 56 32.03 13.20 30.86
CA ASN A 56 31.87 12.50 32.14
C ASN A 56 32.45 13.34 33.30
N GLY A 57 32.33 12.86 34.54
CA GLY A 57 32.86 13.55 35.73
C GLY A 57 34.38 13.78 35.71
N ASP A 58 35.13 13.03 34.90
CA ASP A 58 36.58 13.16 34.73
C ASP A 58 36.98 14.10 33.58
N GLY A 59 36.02 14.79 32.95
CA GLY A 59 36.26 15.69 31.81
C GLY A 59 36.53 14.98 30.47
N LYS A 60 36.46 13.65 30.41
CA LYS A 60 36.58 12.86 29.17
C LYS A 60 35.24 12.79 28.44
N PRO A 61 35.20 12.58 27.11
CA PRO A 61 33.94 12.36 26.39
C PRO A 61 33.13 11.21 26.99
N LYS A 62 31.84 11.46 27.28
CA LYS A 62 30.94 10.44 27.85
C LYS A 62 30.73 9.26 26.90
N PHE A 63 30.72 9.53 25.60
CA PHE A 63 30.57 8.55 24.52
C PHE A 63 31.85 8.57 23.66
N PRO A 64 32.86 7.76 23.99
CA PRO A 64 34.20 7.89 23.41
C PRO A 64 34.30 7.39 21.96
N ASN A 65 33.54 6.36 21.58
CA ASN A 65 33.55 5.81 20.23
C ASN A 65 32.31 6.25 19.43
N GLU A 66 32.41 6.16 18.10
CA GLU A 66 31.34 6.59 17.18
C GLU A 66 30.06 5.75 17.31
N ALA A 67 30.18 4.44 17.51
CA ALA A 67 29.03 3.55 17.68
C ALA A 67 28.18 3.91 18.91
N SER A 68 28.82 4.20 20.05
CA SER A 68 28.18 4.66 21.28
C SER A 68 27.53 6.04 21.12
N ARG A 69 28.16 6.96 20.37
CA ARG A 69 27.54 8.25 20.04
C ARG A 69 26.29 8.06 19.19
N ASN A 70 26.37 7.29 18.11
CA ASN A 70 25.24 7.05 17.22
C ASN A 70 24.08 6.34 17.94
N ALA A 71 24.37 5.37 18.81
CA ALA A 71 23.35 4.69 19.62
C ALA A 71 22.63 5.66 20.57
N GLU A 72 23.37 6.54 21.25
CA GLU A 72 22.78 7.52 22.15
C GLU A 72 22.02 8.62 21.38
N THR A 73 22.56 9.13 20.27
CA THR A 73 21.87 10.08 19.38
C THR A 73 20.54 9.50 18.93
N ASN A 74 20.52 8.25 18.46
CA ASN A 74 19.29 7.58 18.04
C ASN A 74 18.30 7.42 19.21
N ARG A 75 18.78 7.05 20.40
CA ARG A 75 17.93 6.96 21.60
C ARG A 75 17.27 8.30 21.94
N ARG A 76 18.03 9.40 21.88
CA ARG A 76 17.52 10.74 22.16
C ARG A 76 16.53 11.19 21.10
N LEU A 77 16.82 10.98 19.82
CA LEU A 77 15.90 11.29 18.72
C LEU A 77 14.59 10.48 18.81
N GLN A 78 14.65 9.23 19.27
CA GLN A 78 13.45 8.42 19.53
C GLN A 78 12.58 8.99 20.65
N ALA A 79 13.19 9.59 21.67
CA ALA A 79 12.47 10.22 22.78
C ALA A 79 12.04 11.67 22.46
N ASP A 80 12.58 12.27 21.41
CA ASP A 80 12.33 13.67 21.05
C ASP A 80 11.00 13.82 20.31
N ALA A 81 10.00 14.39 20.99
CA ALA A 81 8.67 14.59 20.42
C ALA A 81 8.67 15.49 19.17
N SER A 82 9.53 16.52 19.12
CA SER A 82 9.61 17.44 17.97
C SER A 82 10.15 16.72 16.73
N TYR A 83 11.18 15.88 16.91
CA TYR A 83 11.72 15.05 15.84
C TYR A 83 10.68 14.05 15.32
N GLN A 84 9.97 13.36 16.22
CA GLN A 84 8.94 12.40 15.83
C GLN A 84 7.78 13.08 15.09
N GLN A 85 7.35 14.28 15.52
CA GLN A 85 6.32 15.06 14.84
C GLN A 85 6.77 15.48 13.44
N ALA A 86 7.97 16.04 13.30
CA ALA A 86 8.51 16.43 11.99
C ALA A 86 8.66 15.22 11.04
N LYS A 87 9.00 14.04 11.59
CA LYS A 87 9.10 12.80 10.83
C LYS A 87 7.74 12.32 10.33
N ALA A 88 6.74 12.30 11.22
CA ALA A 88 5.37 11.95 10.85
C ALA A 88 4.79 12.93 9.81
N GLU A 89 5.06 14.22 9.95
CA GLU A 89 4.67 15.25 8.98
C GLU A 89 5.33 15.00 7.61
N ALA A 90 6.64 14.73 7.56
CA ALA A 90 7.34 14.43 6.32
C ALA A 90 6.77 13.17 5.63
N ASP A 91 6.44 12.12 6.39
CA ASP A 91 5.84 10.90 5.86
C ASP A 91 4.43 11.15 5.33
N ARG A 92 3.62 11.98 6.02
CA ARG A 92 2.31 12.41 5.53
C ARG A 92 2.43 13.19 4.22
N LEU A 93 3.32 14.17 4.15
CA LEU A 93 3.54 15.00 2.95
C LEU A 93 4.03 14.16 1.76
N ARG A 94 4.86 13.13 1.99
CA ARG A 94 5.25 12.17 0.94
C ARG A 94 4.06 11.38 0.41
N ALA A 95 3.16 10.94 1.29
CA ALA A 95 1.95 10.24 0.86
C ALA A 95 1.04 11.15 0.02
N GLU A 96 0.86 12.40 0.46
CA GLU A 96 0.08 13.42 -0.25
C GLU A 96 0.68 13.74 -1.63
N LEU A 97 2.01 13.87 -1.75
CA LEU A 97 2.67 14.05 -3.05
C LEU A 97 2.39 12.88 -4.01
N ARG A 98 2.46 11.64 -3.53
CA ARG A 98 2.16 10.46 -4.37
C ARG A 98 0.72 10.46 -4.86
N GLN A 99 -0.22 10.88 -4.01
CA GLN A 99 -1.63 11.00 -4.39
C GLN A 99 -1.82 12.11 -5.45
N LEU A 100 -1.18 13.27 -5.26
CA LEU A 100 -1.23 14.36 -6.25
C LEU A 100 -0.60 13.94 -7.58
N ASP A 101 0.54 13.25 -7.57
CA ASP A 101 1.19 12.74 -8.79
C ASP A 101 0.28 11.75 -9.53
N ALA A 102 -0.35 10.82 -8.80
CA ALA A 102 -1.30 9.87 -9.38
C ALA A 102 -2.52 10.59 -9.98
N GLU A 103 -3.03 11.62 -9.31
CA GLU A 103 -4.18 12.40 -9.77
C GLU A 103 -3.84 13.25 -11.00
N ILE A 104 -2.68 13.90 -11.04
CA ILE A 104 -2.17 14.62 -12.21
C ILE A 104 -2.05 13.66 -13.40
N GLU A 105 -1.47 12.48 -13.19
CA GLU A 105 -1.35 11.47 -14.23
C GLU A 105 -2.72 11.00 -14.72
N ARG A 106 -3.67 10.76 -13.80
CA ARG A 106 -5.04 10.35 -14.13
C ARG A 106 -5.74 11.39 -14.99
N VAL A 107 -5.69 12.66 -14.59
CA VAL A 107 -6.27 13.78 -15.34
C VAL A 107 -5.62 13.89 -16.72
N GLY A 108 -4.29 13.82 -16.79
CA GLY A 108 -3.55 13.91 -18.05
C GLY A 108 -3.80 12.73 -19.00
N ARG A 109 -3.91 11.51 -18.48
CA ARG A 109 -4.32 10.33 -19.27
C ARG A 109 -5.74 10.49 -19.77
N ARG A 110 -6.67 10.91 -18.91
CA ARG A 110 -8.07 11.07 -19.28
C ARG A 110 -8.28 12.14 -20.34
N HIS A 111 -7.66 13.31 -20.20
CA HIS A 111 -7.72 14.38 -21.19
C HIS A 111 -7.25 13.90 -22.57
N ARG A 112 -6.13 13.17 -22.63
CA ARG A 112 -5.64 12.59 -23.90
C ARG A 112 -6.60 11.58 -24.50
N SER A 113 -7.20 10.71 -23.68
CA SER A 113 -8.23 9.76 -24.14
C SER A 113 -9.47 10.47 -24.69
N ASP A 114 -9.99 11.47 -23.98
CA ASP A 114 -11.14 12.26 -24.41
C ASP A 114 -10.85 13.03 -25.70
N ALA A 115 -9.64 13.57 -25.86
CA ALA A 115 -9.23 14.29 -27.08
C ALA A 115 -9.14 13.34 -28.28
N ASN A 116 -8.49 12.18 -28.11
CA ASN A 116 -8.38 11.16 -29.15
C ASN A 116 -9.75 10.65 -29.59
N LEU A 117 -10.67 10.46 -28.64
CA LEU A 117 -12.05 10.10 -28.95
C LEU A 117 -12.78 11.17 -29.74
N ALA A 118 -12.63 12.45 -29.35
CA ALA A 118 -13.23 13.56 -30.08
C ALA A 118 -12.73 13.62 -31.54
N TYR A 119 -11.42 13.41 -31.76
CA TYR A 119 -10.85 13.32 -33.11
C TYR A 119 -11.38 12.13 -33.90
N LEU A 120 -11.43 10.93 -33.30
CA LEU A 120 -11.99 9.75 -33.95
C LEU A 120 -13.46 9.96 -34.33
N ALA A 121 -14.25 10.50 -33.40
CA ALA A 121 -15.66 10.80 -33.60
C ALA A 121 -15.88 11.80 -34.74
N ALA A 122 -15.07 12.86 -34.80
CA ALA A 122 -15.10 13.83 -35.89
C ALA A 122 -14.75 13.19 -37.25
N ASN A 123 -13.74 12.33 -37.30
CA ASN A 123 -13.33 11.63 -38.52
C ASN A 123 -14.41 10.65 -39.03
N LEU A 124 -15.08 9.91 -38.14
CA LEU A 124 -16.17 9.00 -38.50
C LEU A 124 -17.36 9.77 -39.08
N LEU A 125 -17.73 10.91 -38.47
CA LEU A 125 -18.78 11.78 -38.99
C LEU A 125 -18.42 12.36 -40.35
N ALA A 126 -17.19 12.85 -40.53
CA ALA A 126 -16.71 13.40 -41.80
C ALA A 126 -16.73 12.36 -42.94
N ALA A 127 -16.54 11.08 -42.61
CA ALA A 127 -16.61 9.97 -43.56
C ALA A 127 -18.05 9.46 -43.82
N GLY A 128 -19.07 10.04 -43.20
CA GLY A 128 -20.47 9.58 -43.31
C GLY A 128 -20.76 8.27 -42.55
N MET A 129 -19.82 7.79 -41.73
CA MET A 129 -19.91 6.56 -40.94
C MET A 129 -20.66 6.81 -39.62
N ARG A 130 -21.96 7.13 -39.74
CA ARG A 130 -22.78 7.50 -38.58
C ARG A 130 -22.97 6.34 -37.61
N GLY A 131 -23.20 5.12 -38.08
CA GLY A 131 -23.42 3.96 -37.20
C GLY A 131 -22.21 3.67 -36.31
N GLU A 132 -21.01 3.75 -36.88
CA GLU A 132 -19.73 3.55 -36.21
C GLU A 132 -19.47 4.66 -35.18
N PHE A 133 -19.77 5.91 -35.53
CA PHE A 133 -19.70 7.05 -34.61
C PHE A 133 -20.58 6.82 -33.37
N GLU A 134 -21.85 6.41 -33.56
CA GLU A 134 -22.78 6.18 -32.46
C GLU A 134 -22.33 4.99 -31.59
N ALA A 135 -21.82 3.92 -32.21
CA ALA A 135 -21.28 2.75 -31.52
C ALA A 135 -20.05 3.08 -30.66
N VAL A 136 -19.10 3.86 -31.19
CA VAL A 136 -17.89 4.27 -30.47
C VAL A 136 -18.23 5.14 -29.26
N LEU A 137 -19.11 6.13 -29.41
CA LEU A 137 -19.54 6.97 -28.29
C LEU A 137 -20.27 6.17 -27.21
N LYS A 138 -21.13 5.23 -27.60
CA LYS A 138 -21.82 4.35 -26.66
C LYS A 138 -20.85 3.46 -25.89
N ALA A 139 -19.87 2.86 -26.57
CA ALA A 139 -18.86 2.02 -25.95
C ALA A 139 -18.02 2.82 -24.94
N TYR A 140 -17.61 4.04 -25.32
CA TYR A 140 -16.81 4.89 -24.45
C TYR A 140 -17.56 5.32 -23.17
N GLY A 141 -18.84 5.70 -23.31
CA GLY A 141 -19.67 6.01 -22.14
C GLY A 141 -19.93 4.81 -21.24
N GLY A 142 -20.08 3.61 -21.81
CA GLY A 142 -20.31 2.37 -21.05
C GLY A 142 -19.11 1.91 -20.22
N VAL A 143 -17.90 1.96 -20.79
CA VAL A 143 -16.66 1.61 -20.07
C VAL A 143 -16.41 2.52 -18.87
N GLN A 144 -16.85 3.78 -18.96
CA GLN A 144 -16.66 4.76 -17.91
C GLN A 144 -17.56 4.49 -16.69
N ALA A 145 -18.85 4.20 -16.91
CA ALA A 145 -19.79 3.87 -15.84
C ALA A 145 -19.38 2.62 -15.04
N GLU A 146 -18.80 1.61 -15.70
CA GLU A 146 -18.30 0.42 -15.03
C GLU A 146 -17.00 0.65 -14.23
N ALA A 147 -16.11 1.53 -14.72
CA ALA A 147 -14.87 1.86 -14.03
C ALA A 147 -15.12 2.70 -12.77
N GLU A 148 -16.03 3.67 -12.85
CA GLU A 148 -16.44 4.51 -11.71
C GLU A 148 -17.14 3.67 -10.63
N ALA A 149 -18.04 2.76 -11.02
CA ALA A 149 -18.70 1.84 -10.08
C ALA A 149 -17.73 0.90 -9.34
N LYS A 150 -16.63 0.50 -10.00
CA LYS A 150 -15.58 -0.34 -9.37
C LYS A 150 -14.66 0.48 -8.45
N ALA A 151 -14.38 1.72 -8.80
CA ALA A 151 -13.59 2.63 -7.96
C ALA A 151 -14.36 2.98 -6.66
N GLU A 152 -15.65 3.28 -6.76
CA GLU A 152 -16.50 3.56 -5.58
C GLU A 152 -16.69 2.33 -4.67
N ALA A 153 -16.66 1.12 -5.22
CA ALA A 153 -16.69 -0.10 -4.43
C ALA A 153 -15.38 -0.36 -3.65
N GLN A 154 -14.25 0.17 -4.12
CA GLN A 154 -12.95 0.08 -3.43
C GLN A 154 -12.70 1.20 -2.42
N ASP A 155 -13.43 2.31 -2.51
CA ASP A 155 -13.30 3.49 -1.62
C ASP A 155 -14.27 3.47 -0.42
N ARG A 156 -15.06 2.40 -0.27
CA ARG A 156 -15.72 2.11 1.02
C ARG A 156 -14.64 1.69 2.02
N PRO A 157 -14.67 2.21 3.27
CA PRO A 157 -13.73 1.79 4.29
C PRO A 157 -14.06 0.35 4.69
N GLU A 158 -13.52 -0.62 3.97
CA GLU A 158 -13.28 -1.94 4.55
C GLU A 158 -12.39 -1.71 5.77
N ALA A 159 -12.95 -2.02 6.93
CA ALA A 159 -12.27 -1.99 8.21
C ALA A 159 -10.83 -2.45 8.04
N GLU A 160 -9.91 -1.60 8.45
CA GLU A 160 -8.47 -1.70 8.40
C GLU A 160 -7.99 -3.11 8.80
N VAL A 161 -7.97 -4.05 7.86
CA VAL A 161 -7.24 -5.30 7.99
C VAL A 161 -5.79 -4.88 7.81
N LYS A 162 -5.11 -4.60 8.93
CA LYS A 162 -3.67 -4.45 9.01
C LYS A 162 -3.01 -5.50 8.10
N LYS A 163 -2.58 -5.09 6.91
CA LYS A 163 -1.59 -5.82 6.13
C LYS A 163 -0.32 -5.84 6.99
N PRO A 164 0.14 -7.01 7.47
CA PRO A 164 1.46 -7.08 8.05
C PRO A 164 2.45 -7.03 6.89
N GLU A 165 3.16 -5.93 6.75
CA GLU A 165 4.48 -5.91 6.12
C GLU A 165 5.36 -6.96 6.80
N ALA A 166 5.54 -8.11 6.16
CA ALA A 166 6.66 -9.02 6.33
C ALA A 166 6.58 -10.11 5.25
N GLU A 167 6.82 -9.73 4.00
CA GLU A 167 6.82 -10.62 2.83
C GLU A 167 8.13 -11.44 2.71
N ARG A 168 8.85 -11.68 3.82
CA ARG A 168 10.20 -12.25 3.76
C ARG A 168 10.34 -13.74 4.06
N ASP A 169 9.34 -14.43 4.62
CA ASP A 169 9.49 -15.87 4.93
C ASP A 169 8.16 -16.62 4.77
N VAL A 170 7.63 -16.66 3.54
CA VAL A 170 6.44 -17.46 3.23
C VAL A 170 6.87 -18.67 2.40
N GLU A 171 6.79 -19.84 3.01
CA GLU A 171 7.11 -21.13 2.39
C GLU A 171 5.82 -21.86 2.02
N THR A 172 5.90 -22.81 1.09
CA THR A 172 4.79 -23.71 0.75
C THR A 172 5.25 -25.14 0.94
N GLY A 173 4.43 -25.96 1.61
CA GLY A 173 4.74 -27.36 1.87
C GLY A 173 3.48 -28.22 1.84
N THR A 174 3.66 -29.50 1.52
CA THR A 174 2.56 -30.48 1.57
C THR A 174 2.67 -31.29 2.86
N PHE A 175 1.57 -31.40 3.58
CA PHE A 175 1.52 -32.11 4.86
C PHE A 175 0.32 -33.04 4.91
N THR A 176 0.45 -34.14 5.67
CA THR A 176 -0.68 -35.03 5.99
C THR A 176 -1.26 -34.62 7.33
N VAL A 177 -2.54 -34.27 7.41
CA VAL A 177 -3.16 -33.81 8.67
C VAL A 177 -3.51 -35.02 9.53
N THR A 178 -2.84 -35.20 10.66
CA THR A 178 -3.09 -36.34 11.56
C THR A 178 -4.16 -36.05 12.59
N GLU A 179 -4.24 -34.80 13.07
CA GLU A 179 -5.23 -34.40 14.08
C GLU A 179 -5.51 -32.90 13.98
N ALA A 180 -6.75 -32.47 14.24
CA ALA A 180 -7.12 -31.06 14.29
C ALA A 180 -7.94 -30.76 15.55
N ARG A 181 -7.48 -29.82 16.39
CA ARG A 181 -8.18 -29.39 17.60
C ARG A 181 -8.39 -27.88 17.61
N LEU A 182 -9.59 -27.45 17.99
CA LEU A 182 -9.89 -26.04 18.19
C LEU A 182 -9.37 -25.59 19.57
N THR A 183 -8.70 -24.45 19.62
CA THR A 183 -8.27 -23.83 20.88
C THR A 183 -9.31 -22.80 21.35
N SER A 184 -9.27 -22.45 22.64
CA SER A 184 -10.18 -21.47 23.26
C SER A 184 -10.14 -20.06 22.65
N LYS A 185 -9.15 -19.75 21.81
CA LYS A 185 -8.98 -18.44 21.14
C LYS A 185 -9.45 -18.43 19.68
N GLY A 186 -10.24 -19.42 19.26
CA GLY A 186 -10.73 -19.54 17.87
C GLY A 186 -9.63 -19.87 16.86
N VAL A 187 -8.48 -20.36 17.33
CA VAL A 187 -7.38 -20.84 16.47
C VAL A 187 -7.45 -22.36 16.42
N LEU A 188 -7.42 -22.93 15.23
CA LEU A 188 -7.28 -24.36 15.04
C LEU A 188 -5.80 -24.73 15.10
N ARG A 189 -5.45 -25.72 15.93
CA ARG A 189 -4.14 -26.36 15.95
C ARG A 189 -4.28 -27.73 15.29
N ALA A 190 -3.69 -27.87 14.11
CA ALA A 190 -3.57 -29.14 13.41
C ALA A 190 -2.17 -29.72 13.64
N TYR A 191 -2.07 -31.00 13.98
CA TYR A 191 -0.83 -31.75 13.88
C TYR A 191 -0.74 -32.33 12.48
N CYS A 192 0.36 -32.04 11.79
CA CYS A 192 0.60 -32.51 10.44
C CYS A 192 1.95 -33.20 10.34
N GLU A 193 2.02 -34.23 9.51
CA GLU A 193 3.25 -34.96 9.20
C GLU A 193 3.79 -34.51 7.84
N GLY A 194 4.98 -33.90 7.87
CA GLY A 194 5.72 -33.45 6.70
C GLY A 194 7.01 -34.25 6.50
N PRO A 195 7.83 -33.88 5.50
CA PRO A 195 9.10 -34.56 5.22
C PRO A 195 10.09 -34.50 6.39
N ASP A 196 10.06 -33.40 7.16
CA ASP A 196 10.94 -33.19 8.32
C ASP A 196 10.34 -33.70 9.64
N GLY A 197 9.20 -34.41 9.58
CA GLY A 197 8.52 -34.98 10.75
C GLY A 197 7.22 -34.28 11.14
N LYS A 198 6.79 -34.48 12.39
CA LYS A 198 5.52 -33.97 12.90
C LYS A 198 5.63 -32.50 13.33
N VAL A 199 4.79 -31.65 12.75
CA VAL A 199 4.75 -30.21 13.01
C VAL A 199 3.34 -29.74 13.37
N ALA A 200 3.23 -28.74 14.24
CA ALA A 200 1.96 -28.09 14.54
C ALA A 200 1.71 -26.94 13.56
N VAL A 201 0.58 -26.99 12.86
CA VAL A 201 0.09 -25.96 11.94
C VAL A 201 -1.10 -25.23 12.58
N TYR A 202 -1.00 -23.92 12.71
CA TYR A 202 -2.00 -23.05 13.29
C TYR A 202 -2.76 -22.32 12.17
N ALA A 203 -4.09 -22.32 12.25
CA ALA A 203 -4.95 -21.65 11.27
C ALA A 203 -6.12 -20.92 11.93
N LYS A 204 -6.64 -19.91 11.24
CA LYS A 204 -7.86 -19.18 11.58
C LYS A 204 -8.81 -19.14 10.37
N ASN A 205 -10.08 -18.82 10.63
CA ASN A 205 -11.10 -18.55 9.61
C ASN A 205 -11.24 -19.70 8.57
N GLY A 206 -11.38 -19.38 7.28
CA GLY A 206 -11.61 -20.36 6.22
C GLY A 206 -10.52 -21.45 6.14
N VAL A 207 -9.26 -21.11 6.43
CA VAL A 207 -8.14 -22.07 6.43
C VAL A 207 -8.31 -23.12 7.52
N ALA A 208 -8.83 -22.73 8.69
CA ALA A 208 -9.12 -23.68 9.77
C ALA A 208 -10.18 -24.72 9.36
N LYS A 209 -11.21 -24.28 8.60
CA LYS A 209 -12.27 -25.17 8.10
C LYS A 209 -11.71 -26.20 7.11
N VAL A 210 -10.80 -25.77 6.22
CA VAL A 210 -10.13 -26.67 5.26
C VAL A 210 -9.29 -27.71 5.99
N LEU A 211 -8.46 -27.29 6.95
CA LEU A 211 -7.62 -28.23 7.71
C LEU A 211 -8.45 -29.19 8.57
N SER A 212 -9.55 -28.75 9.18
CA SER A 212 -10.45 -29.64 9.93
C SER A 212 -11.14 -30.68 9.05
N GLY A 213 -11.44 -30.34 7.80
CA GLY A 213 -12.06 -31.26 6.85
C GLY A 213 -11.08 -32.24 6.19
N ALA A 214 -9.78 -31.96 6.27
CA ALA A 214 -8.73 -32.76 5.65
C ALA A 214 -8.00 -33.69 6.63
N VAL A 215 -8.58 -33.97 7.81
CA VAL A 215 -8.01 -34.92 8.77
C VAL A 215 -7.92 -36.31 8.13
N GLY A 216 -6.72 -36.88 8.08
CA GLY A 216 -6.37 -38.11 7.37
C GLY A 216 -5.96 -37.91 5.90
N GLY A 217 -6.09 -36.70 5.36
CA GLY A 217 -5.74 -36.35 3.98
C GLY A 217 -4.49 -35.49 3.86
N LYS A 218 -4.06 -35.25 2.61
CA LYS A 218 -2.93 -34.36 2.27
C LYS A 218 -3.43 -32.95 1.96
N VAL A 219 -2.69 -31.95 2.42
CA VAL A 219 -2.96 -30.53 2.18
C VAL A 219 -1.69 -29.81 1.77
N SER A 220 -1.79 -28.94 0.78
CA SER A 220 -0.76 -27.97 0.43
C SER A 220 -1.03 -26.70 1.22
N VAL A 221 -0.06 -26.29 2.04
CA VAL A 221 -0.18 -25.17 2.96
C VAL A 221 0.88 -24.13 2.61
N LYS A 222 0.45 -22.89 2.39
CA LYS A 222 1.33 -21.72 2.35
C LYS A 222 1.43 -21.16 3.77
N PHE A 223 2.62 -21.18 4.36
CA PHE A 223 2.79 -20.91 5.78
C PHE A 223 3.95 -19.96 6.09
N LYS A 224 3.88 -19.38 7.28
CA LYS A 224 4.97 -18.64 7.93
C LYS A 224 5.45 -19.40 9.16
N ARG A 225 6.77 -19.48 9.38
CA ARG A 225 7.33 -20.12 10.57
C ARG A 225 7.09 -19.26 11.83
N LEU A 226 6.75 -19.89 12.93
CA LEU A 226 6.62 -19.32 14.28
C LEU A 226 7.49 -20.12 15.25
N ASP A 227 7.81 -19.53 16.40
CA ASP A 227 8.60 -20.20 17.46
C ASP A 227 8.01 -21.54 17.94
N LYS A 228 6.70 -21.73 17.76
CA LYS A 228 5.95 -22.92 18.25
C LYS A 228 5.32 -23.76 17.15
N GLY A 229 5.61 -23.50 15.88
CA GLY A 229 5.04 -24.23 14.74
C GLY A 229 4.91 -23.37 13.48
N LEU A 230 3.97 -23.73 12.61
CA LEU A 230 3.72 -23.02 11.35
C LEU A 230 2.38 -22.30 11.41
N PHE A 231 2.28 -21.11 10.85
CA PHE A 231 1.03 -20.39 10.69
C PHE A 231 0.56 -20.45 9.24
N ALA A 232 -0.58 -21.10 9.01
CA ALA A 232 -1.14 -21.28 7.67
C ALA A 232 -1.84 -20.00 7.21
N LEU A 233 -1.36 -19.44 6.10
CA LEU A 233 -1.97 -18.31 5.39
C LEU A 233 -2.99 -18.81 4.36
N GLU A 234 -2.71 -19.94 3.72
CA GLU A 234 -3.60 -20.59 2.74
C GLU A 234 -3.45 -22.11 2.85
N ALA A 235 -4.54 -22.86 2.71
CA ALA A 235 -4.52 -24.32 2.65
C ALA A 235 -5.43 -24.80 1.53
N ARG A 236 -4.95 -25.78 0.74
CA ARG A 236 -5.71 -26.44 -0.32
C ARG A 236 -5.61 -27.96 -0.16
N PRO A 237 -6.72 -28.71 -0.23
CA PRO A 237 -6.66 -30.17 -0.30
C PRO A 237 -5.87 -30.59 -1.54
N VAL A 238 -4.99 -31.57 -1.39
CA VAL A 238 -4.30 -32.23 -2.50
C VAL A 238 -4.97 -33.57 -2.69
N ALA A 239 -5.56 -33.79 -3.87
CA ALA A 239 -6.21 -35.04 -4.25
C ALA A 239 -5.21 -36.20 -4.29
#